data_AF-A0A1D1V8T6-F1
#
_entry.id   AF-A0A1D1V8T6-F1
#
_cell.length_a   1.000
_cell.length_b   1.000
_cell.length_c   1.000
_cell.angle_alpha   90.00
_cell.angle_beta   90.00
_cell.angle_gamma   90.00
#
_symmetry.space_group_name_H-M   'P 1'
#
loop_
_entity.id
_entity.type
_entity.pdbx_description
1 polymer ?
#
loop_
_entity_poly.entity_id
_entity_poly.type
_entity_poly.pdbx_seq_one_letter_code
_entity_poly.pdbx_strand_id
1 'polypeptide(L)'
;MSTTYSSGSSSERQILTTDLHHKCTASHTGTSASAPLAAGIIALALEANPKLTWRDVHHLVVRTARKANLKANDWVTNAVGRNISHSFGYGLMDALAMVNLAKNWKRVGDHHRCVTTYSQRNLRIPTSDQGSLILVLNTDGCRHAVQHVKYLEHVQAQITLSAAKRGDIEIELTSPQGTKSTLLQPRARDNGRQGFHQWPFMSVFYWGEISYGNWTLEIKNVGQFSGWGNLYEWTLIMYGTEEEPPYDRVVTKYLDKDDIPVKDDIYESFPTSGSEEISSEMEITLTATSAYYDTEVRKKVTVVPTRDYTDPMDSWTNKHQFSGSTAVSTGWTACVTIVFLLFLRSAL
;
A
#
# COMPACT_ATOMS: atom_id res chain seq x y z
N MET A 1 1.09 -3.64 -0.45
CA MET A 1 1.24 -2.43 0.39
C MET A 1 2.71 -2.28 0.76
N SER A 2 3.28 -1.09 0.61
CA SER A 2 4.69 -0.75 0.86
C SER A 2 4.75 0.74 1.25
N THR A 3 5.88 1.22 1.75
CA THR A 3 6.06 2.60 2.20
C THR A 3 7.10 3.36 1.39
N THR A 4 7.03 4.69 1.42
CA THR A 4 8.02 5.63 0.88
C THR A 4 8.25 6.73 1.90
N TYR A 5 9.29 7.54 1.71
CA TYR A 5 9.64 8.61 2.63
C TYR A 5 8.51 9.62 2.79
N SER A 6 8.16 9.89 4.04
CA SER A 6 7.34 11.02 4.46
C SER A 6 7.50 11.18 5.97
N SER A 7 7.34 12.39 6.48
CA SER A 7 7.27 12.66 7.90
C SER A 7 6.14 13.64 8.18
N GLY A 8 5.62 13.60 9.41
CA GLY A 8 4.68 14.59 9.94
C GLY A 8 5.14 15.21 11.25
N SER A 9 6.32 14.81 11.75
CA SER A 9 6.90 15.37 12.97
C SER A 9 7.54 16.73 12.67
N SER A 10 7.43 17.65 13.62
CA SER A 10 8.13 18.94 13.57
C SER A 10 9.64 18.80 13.78
N SER A 11 10.11 17.68 14.32
CA SER A 11 11.52 17.40 14.57
C SER A 11 12.23 16.65 13.43
N GLU A 12 11.50 16.24 12.39
CA GLU A 12 12.03 15.45 11.27
C GLU A 12 12.03 16.26 9.98
N ARG A 13 12.92 15.91 9.05
CA ARG A 13 12.91 16.51 7.70
C ARG A 13 11.64 16.10 6.97
N GLN A 14 11.01 17.07 6.32
CA GLN A 14 9.77 16.90 5.56
C GLN A 14 10.09 16.85 4.05
N ILE A 15 9.08 16.64 3.21
CA ILE A 15 9.28 16.50 1.76
C ILE A 15 9.45 17.89 1.12
N LEU A 16 10.54 18.05 0.36
CA LEU A 16 10.77 19.21 -0.49
C LEU A 16 10.08 18.99 -1.83
N THR A 17 9.24 19.94 -2.24
CA THR A 17 8.54 19.90 -3.53
C THR A 17 8.15 21.31 -3.97
N THR A 18 7.66 21.45 -5.20
CA THR A 18 7.03 22.68 -5.69
C THR A 18 5.74 23.00 -4.92
N ASP A 19 5.41 24.28 -4.84
CA ASP A 19 4.23 24.82 -4.18
C ASP A 19 3.56 25.90 -5.05
N LEU A 20 2.34 26.29 -4.68
CA LEU A 20 1.57 27.30 -5.37
C LEU A 20 2.32 28.63 -5.46
N HIS A 21 1.93 29.45 -6.44
CA HIS A 21 2.49 30.79 -6.67
C HIS A 21 3.99 30.79 -6.98
N HIS A 22 4.45 29.79 -7.74
CA HIS A 22 5.85 29.63 -8.15
C HIS A 22 6.82 29.51 -6.95
N LYS A 23 6.35 28.87 -5.87
CA LYS A 23 7.15 28.66 -4.66
C LYS A 23 7.64 27.23 -4.57
N CYS A 24 8.52 26.99 -3.61
CA CYS A 24 8.89 25.67 -3.14
C CYS A 24 8.46 25.54 -1.68
N THR A 25 8.04 24.35 -1.29
CA THR A 25 7.78 24.02 0.11
C THR A 25 8.79 22.99 0.59
N ALA A 26 9.29 23.19 1.79
CA ALA A 26 10.06 22.19 2.53
C ALA A 26 9.22 21.54 3.63
N SER A 27 7.90 21.75 3.61
CA SER A 27 6.99 21.34 4.68
C SER A 27 5.82 20.47 4.21
N HIS A 28 6.00 19.73 3.11
CA HIS A 28 4.99 18.78 2.65
C HIS A 28 5.06 17.50 3.49
N THR A 29 3.91 17.08 4.06
CA THR A 29 3.84 16.03 5.09
C THR A 29 2.69 15.05 4.88
N GLY A 30 2.73 13.96 5.63
CA GLY A 30 1.66 12.97 5.70
C GLY A 30 1.72 11.93 4.58
N THR A 31 0.80 10.96 4.63
CA THR A 31 0.74 9.87 3.64
C THR A 31 0.50 10.38 2.21
N SER A 32 -0.09 11.57 2.07
CA SER A 32 -0.28 12.27 0.80
C SER A 32 1.05 12.61 0.11
N ALA A 33 2.14 12.81 0.87
CA ALA A 33 3.47 13.06 0.33
C ALA A 33 4.19 11.77 -0.09
N SER A 34 3.87 10.64 0.55
CA SER A 34 4.42 9.32 0.21
C SER A 34 3.93 8.80 -1.15
N ALA A 35 2.64 8.96 -1.44
CA ALA A 35 2.03 8.38 -2.65
C ALA A 35 2.65 8.89 -3.97
N PRO A 36 2.92 10.19 -4.16
CA PRO A 36 3.61 10.70 -5.35
C PRO A 36 5.02 10.12 -5.55
N LEU A 37 5.77 9.89 -4.47
CA LEU A 37 7.09 9.25 -4.55
C LEU A 37 6.97 7.81 -5.05
N ALA A 38 5.99 7.05 -4.54
CA ALA A 38 5.72 5.70 -5.01
C ALA A 38 5.34 5.71 -6.51
N ALA A 39 4.51 6.67 -6.94
CA ALA A 39 4.15 6.84 -8.34
C ALA A 39 5.37 7.13 -9.23
N GLY A 40 6.29 7.99 -8.78
CA GLY A 40 7.55 8.26 -9.47
C GLY A 40 8.43 7.01 -9.62
N ILE A 41 8.55 6.20 -8.57
CA ILE A 41 9.29 4.93 -8.62
C ILE A 41 8.64 3.95 -9.60
N ILE A 42 7.31 3.84 -9.59
CA ILE A 42 6.56 2.99 -10.53
C ILE A 42 6.77 3.48 -11.97
N ALA A 43 6.79 4.79 -12.21
CA ALA A 43 7.06 5.35 -13.53
C ALA A 43 8.44 4.93 -14.07
N LEU A 44 9.49 4.95 -13.24
CA LEU A 44 10.82 4.45 -13.62
C LEU A 44 10.80 2.95 -13.98
N ALA A 45 10.06 2.14 -13.22
CA ALA A 45 9.93 0.72 -13.51
C ALA A 45 9.17 0.45 -14.83
N LEU A 46 8.12 1.23 -15.11
CA LEU A 46 7.36 1.18 -16.36
C LEU A 46 8.18 1.67 -17.56
N GLU A 47 9.02 2.68 -17.38
CA GLU A 47 9.98 3.12 -18.40
C GLU A 47 10.96 2.00 -18.74
N ALA A 48 11.50 1.32 -17.73
CA ALA A 48 12.40 0.20 -17.91
C ALA A 48 11.73 -1.04 -18.55
N ASN A 49 10.44 -1.25 -18.31
CA ASN A 49 9.65 -2.31 -18.94
C ASN A 49 8.19 -1.88 -19.15
N PRO A 50 7.85 -1.35 -20.34
CA PRO A 50 6.48 -0.89 -20.64
C PRO A 50 5.43 -2.01 -20.72
N LYS A 51 5.84 -3.28 -20.67
CA LYS A 51 4.94 -4.45 -20.76
C LYS A 51 4.40 -4.90 -19.41
N LEU A 52 4.83 -4.29 -18.31
CA LEU A 52 4.36 -4.61 -16.97
C LEU A 52 2.85 -4.35 -16.85
N THR A 53 2.13 -5.31 -16.32
CA THR A 53 0.74 -5.11 -15.89
C THR A 53 0.68 -4.50 -14.50
N TRP A 54 -0.51 -4.04 -14.10
CA TRP A 54 -0.75 -3.56 -12.73
C TRP A 54 -0.41 -4.63 -11.66
N ARG A 55 -0.67 -5.91 -11.94
CA ARG A 55 -0.28 -7.04 -11.06
C ARG A 55 1.22 -7.19 -11.01
N ASP A 56 1.89 -7.14 -12.15
CA ASP A 56 3.35 -7.22 -12.20
C ASP A 56 4.00 -6.12 -11.34
N VAL A 57 3.48 -4.89 -11.39
CA VAL A 57 3.93 -3.79 -10.52
C VAL A 57 3.79 -4.16 -9.04
N HIS A 58 2.66 -4.74 -8.61
CA HIS A 58 2.51 -5.20 -7.22
C HIS A 58 3.51 -6.31 -6.88
N HIS A 59 3.74 -7.27 -7.79
CA HIS A 59 4.73 -8.32 -7.59
C HIS A 59 6.15 -7.77 -7.44
N LEU A 60 6.52 -6.75 -8.22
CA LEU A 60 7.81 -6.06 -8.08
C LEU A 60 7.93 -5.42 -6.71
N VAL A 61 6.94 -4.62 -6.29
CA VAL A 61 6.94 -3.95 -4.98
C VAL A 61 7.13 -4.93 -3.83
N VAL A 62 6.37 -6.04 -3.82
CA VAL A 62 6.46 -7.07 -2.77
C VAL A 62 7.85 -7.73 -2.72
N ARG A 63 8.55 -7.82 -3.86
CA ARG A 63 9.85 -8.48 -3.98
C ARG A 63 11.04 -7.57 -3.72
N THR A 64 10.88 -6.27 -3.93
CA THR A 64 12.00 -5.31 -3.86
C THR A 64 11.93 -4.37 -2.67
N ALA A 65 10.79 -4.30 -1.98
CA ALA A 65 10.67 -3.52 -0.76
C ALA A 65 11.60 -4.05 0.35
N ARG A 66 12.17 -3.13 1.12
CA ARG A 66 13.13 -3.45 2.19
C ARG A 66 12.59 -3.03 3.56
N LYS A 67 12.75 -3.90 4.56
CA LYS A 67 12.49 -3.54 5.97
C LYS A 67 13.36 -2.35 6.39
N ALA A 68 14.61 -2.30 5.94
CA ALA A 68 15.57 -1.23 6.20
C ALA A 68 15.57 -0.82 7.70
N ASN A 69 15.65 0.48 8.00
CA ASN A 69 15.63 1.04 9.36
C ASN A 69 14.21 1.37 9.87
N LEU A 70 13.17 0.78 9.28
CA LEU A 70 11.77 1.04 9.67
C LEU A 70 11.43 0.36 11.00
N LYS A 71 11.16 1.17 12.02
CA LYS A 71 10.88 0.69 13.38
C LYS A 71 9.38 0.54 13.59
N ALA A 72 8.93 -0.70 13.75
CA ALA A 72 7.58 -1.04 14.20
C ALA A 72 7.60 -2.32 15.03
N ASN A 73 6.63 -2.47 15.93
CA ASN A 73 6.52 -3.65 16.80
C ASN A 73 5.70 -4.78 16.16
N ASP A 74 5.12 -4.55 14.99
CA ASP A 74 4.20 -5.44 14.27
C ASP A 74 4.83 -6.13 13.06
N TRP A 75 6.17 -6.08 12.93
CA TRP A 75 6.88 -6.82 11.89
C TRP A 75 6.73 -8.32 12.12
N VAL A 76 6.21 -8.99 11.10
CA VAL A 76 6.14 -10.45 11.02
C VAL A 76 6.79 -10.95 9.75
N THR A 77 7.26 -12.19 9.76
CA THR A 77 7.74 -12.87 8.55
C THR A 77 6.66 -13.86 8.11
N ASN A 78 6.17 -13.73 6.87
CA ASN A 78 5.17 -14.64 6.33
C ASN A 78 5.79 -16.00 5.96
N ALA A 79 4.96 -16.97 5.58
CA ALA A 79 5.42 -18.34 5.33
C ALA A 79 6.39 -18.50 4.14
N VAL A 80 6.50 -17.49 3.27
CA VAL A 80 7.46 -17.45 2.16
C VAL A 80 8.70 -16.62 2.48
N GLY A 81 8.92 -16.27 3.75
CA GLY A 81 10.14 -15.62 4.23
C GLY A 81 10.18 -14.10 4.01
N ARG A 82 9.05 -13.45 3.75
CA ARG A 82 8.98 -12.00 3.53
C ARG A 82 8.54 -11.27 4.79
N ASN A 83 9.27 -10.21 5.13
CA ASN A 83 8.89 -9.31 6.22
C ASN A 83 7.72 -8.42 5.80
N ILE A 84 6.71 -8.32 6.66
CA ILE A 84 5.55 -7.46 6.47
C ILE A 84 5.09 -6.88 7.80
N SER A 85 4.60 -5.64 7.77
CA SER A 85 4.05 -4.89 8.90
C SER A 85 2.72 -4.26 8.47
N HIS A 86 1.77 -4.10 9.40
CA HIS A 86 0.53 -3.37 9.12
C HIS A 86 0.81 -1.86 8.92
N SER A 87 1.88 -1.37 9.56
CA SER A 87 2.32 0.03 9.46
C SER A 87 3.06 0.33 8.16
N PHE A 88 3.91 -0.59 7.70
CA PHE A 88 4.84 -0.35 6.58
C PHE A 88 4.64 -1.26 5.36
N GLY A 89 3.67 -2.18 5.41
CA GLY A 89 3.54 -3.22 4.39
C GLY A 89 4.82 -4.04 4.28
N TYR A 90 5.27 -4.36 3.06
CA TYR A 90 6.53 -5.08 2.82
C TYR A 90 7.80 -4.24 3.08
N GLY A 91 7.66 -2.96 3.48
CA GLY A 91 8.77 -2.06 3.76
C GLY A 91 8.94 -0.96 2.73
N LEU A 92 10.10 -0.31 2.76
CA LEU A 92 10.43 0.85 1.95
C LEU A 92 10.63 0.44 0.48
N MET A 93 9.97 1.14 -0.45
CA MET A 93 10.17 0.92 -1.89
C MET A 93 11.60 1.27 -2.30
N ASP A 94 12.24 0.35 -3.02
CA ASP A 94 13.58 0.53 -3.55
C ASP A 94 13.52 0.71 -5.07
N ALA A 95 13.78 1.92 -5.53
CA ALA A 95 13.67 2.27 -6.96
C ALA A 95 14.67 1.49 -7.82
N LEU A 96 15.91 1.37 -7.35
CA LEU A 96 16.98 0.68 -8.10
C LEU A 96 16.65 -0.81 -8.23
N ALA A 97 16.28 -1.45 -7.12
CA ALA A 97 15.90 -2.87 -7.12
C ALA A 97 14.64 -3.10 -7.97
N MET A 98 13.65 -2.22 -7.89
CA MET A 98 12.41 -2.30 -8.67
C MET A 98 12.68 -2.20 -10.18
N VAL A 99 13.48 -1.22 -10.61
CA VAL A 99 13.88 -1.05 -12.03
C VAL A 99 14.71 -2.22 -12.52
N ASN A 100 15.67 -2.70 -11.72
CA ASN A 100 16.51 -3.84 -12.11
C ASN A 100 15.71 -5.14 -12.26
N LEU A 101 14.75 -5.38 -11.37
CA LEU A 101 13.85 -6.53 -11.47
C LEU A 101 12.88 -6.37 -12.65
N ALA A 102 12.38 -5.16 -12.90
CA ALA A 102 11.48 -4.86 -14.02
C ALA A 102 12.08 -5.21 -15.39
N LYS A 103 13.36 -4.91 -15.63
CA LYS A 103 14.04 -5.16 -16.92
C LYS A 103 13.94 -6.60 -17.40
N ASN A 104 14.01 -7.55 -16.47
CA ASN A 104 13.97 -8.99 -16.75
C ASN A 104 12.66 -9.64 -16.28
N TRP A 105 11.66 -8.84 -15.91
CA TRP A 105 10.42 -9.37 -15.36
C TRP A 105 9.63 -10.13 -16.42
N LYS A 106 9.26 -11.38 -16.07
CA LYS A 106 8.32 -12.16 -16.86
C LYS A 106 6.93 -11.94 -16.26
N ARG A 107 5.97 -11.63 -17.12
CA ARG A 107 4.58 -11.43 -16.73
C ARG A 107 4.05 -12.63 -15.94
N VAL A 108 3.32 -12.34 -14.86
CA VAL A 108 2.64 -13.36 -14.06
C VAL A 108 1.51 -14.04 -14.86
N GLY A 109 1.16 -15.27 -14.47
CA GLY A 109 0.06 -16.02 -15.07
C GLY A 109 -1.31 -15.34 -14.88
N ASP A 110 -2.34 -15.99 -15.40
CA ASP A 110 -3.71 -15.47 -15.37
C ASP A 110 -4.20 -15.19 -13.94
N HIS A 111 -5.07 -14.18 -13.81
CA HIS A 111 -5.62 -13.77 -12.53
C HIS A 111 -6.85 -14.62 -12.22
N HIS A 112 -6.75 -15.48 -11.21
CA HIS A 112 -7.84 -16.32 -10.77
C HIS A 112 -8.47 -15.80 -9.48
N ARG A 113 -9.75 -16.11 -9.29
CA ARG A 113 -10.56 -15.73 -8.12
C ARG A 113 -11.29 -16.95 -7.56
N CYS A 114 -10.79 -17.48 -6.45
CA CYS A 114 -11.43 -18.57 -5.72
C CYS A 114 -12.29 -18.03 -4.58
N VAL A 115 -13.51 -18.57 -4.42
CA VAL A 115 -14.46 -18.16 -3.38
C VAL A 115 -14.86 -19.37 -2.56
N THR A 116 -14.80 -19.25 -1.24
CA THR A 116 -15.27 -20.29 -0.32
C THR A 116 -16.06 -19.66 0.83
N THR A 117 -17.32 -20.06 0.98
CA THR A 117 -18.21 -19.52 2.02
C THR A 117 -18.26 -20.46 3.21
N TYR A 118 -18.19 -19.90 4.41
CA TYR A 118 -18.35 -20.67 5.64
C TYR A 118 -19.81 -21.13 5.78
N SER A 119 -20.01 -22.41 6.10
CA SER A 119 -21.33 -23.06 6.02
C SER A 119 -22.28 -22.63 7.14
N GLN A 120 -21.77 -22.38 8.34
CA GLN A 120 -22.60 -21.98 9.49
C GLN A 120 -22.90 -20.48 9.44
N ARG A 121 -24.11 -20.14 9.90
CA ARG A 121 -24.64 -18.77 9.94
C ARG A 121 -25.17 -18.45 11.33
N ASN A 122 -25.39 -17.16 11.61
CA ASN A 122 -25.97 -16.66 12.85
C ASN A 122 -25.20 -17.10 14.11
N LEU A 123 -23.88 -16.87 14.10
CA LEU A 123 -22.99 -17.23 15.19
C LEU A 123 -22.82 -16.07 16.15
N ARG A 124 -23.11 -16.31 17.43
CA ARG A 124 -22.88 -15.32 18.49
C ARG A 124 -21.37 -15.05 18.62
N ILE A 125 -21.01 -13.77 18.61
CA ILE A 125 -19.67 -13.32 18.96
C ILE A 125 -19.63 -13.19 20.50
N PRO A 126 -18.77 -13.95 21.20
CA PRO A 126 -18.65 -13.86 22.66
C PRO A 126 -18.26 -12.45 23.12
N THR A 127 -18.64 -12.09 24.34
CA THR A 127 -18.13 -10.88 25.00
C THR A 127 -16.67 -11.08 25.42
N SER A 128 -15.96 -9.99 25.73
CA SER A 128 -14.52 -10.02 26.04
C SER A 128 -14.13 -11.00 27.17
N ASP A 129 -15.00 -11.21 28.15
CA ASP A 129 -14.83 -12.16 29.27
C ASP A 129 -15.04 -13.64 28.86
N GLN A 130 -15.70 -13.88 27.74
CA GLN A 130 -16.05 -15.21 27.22
C GLN A 130 -15.10 -15.71 26.14
N GLY A 131 -14.11 -14.91 25.73
CA GLY A 131 -13.12 -15.26 24.72
C GLY A 131 -13.43 -14.74 23.31
N SER A 132 -13.05 -15.49 22.28
CA SER A 132 -13.20 -15.11 20.87
C SER A 132 -14.03 -16.13 20.09
N LEU A 133 -14.67 -15.67 19.00
CA LEU A 133 -15.28 -16.56 18.02
C LEU A 133 -14.19 -17.01 17.04
N ILE A 134 -13.87 -18.31 17.05
CA ILE A 134 -12.85 -18.91 16.16
C ILE A 134 -13.54 -19.83 15.17
N LEU A 135 -13.35 -19.56 13.88
CA LEU A 135 -13.94 -20.31 12.77
C LEU A 135 -12.85 -20.84 11.85
N VAL A 136 -12.90 -22.13 11.54
CA VAL A 136 -11.94 -22.79 10.67
C VAL A 136 -12.63 -23.18 9.36
N LEU A 137 -12.15 -22.61 8.25
CA LEU A 137 -12.63 -22.88 6.91
C LEU A 137 -11.56 -23.63 6.12
N ASN A 138 -11.88 -24.86 5.69
CA ASN A 138 -11.01 -25.63 4.82
C ASN A 138 -11.34 -25.32 3.35
N THR A 139 -10.31 -25.09 2.54
CA THR A 139 -10.45 -24.86 1.09
C THR A 139 -9.31 -25.55 0.34
N ASP A 140 -9.59 -26.04 -0.86
CA ASP A 140 -8.59 -26.63 -1.76
C ASP A 140 -8.01 -25.60 -2.76
N GLY A 141 -8.38 -24.33 -2.62
CA GLY A 141 -7.97 -23.27 -3.55
C GLY A 141 -8.74 -23.30 -4.88
N CYS A 142 -9.88 -23.97 -4.95
CA CYS A 142 -10.65 -24.20 -6.18
C CYS A 142 -9.87 -25.06 -7.19
N ARG A 143 -9.12 -26.07 -6.70
CA ARG A 143 -8.18 -26.92 -7.48
C ARG A 143 -8.78 -27.54 -8.74
N HIS A 144 -10.06 -27.87 -8.72
CA HIS A 144 -10.75 -28.55 -9.82
C HIS A 144 -11.56 -27.60 -10.71
N ALA A 145 -11.43 -26.28 -10.52
CA ALA A 145 -12.13 -25.26 -11.29
C ALA A 145 -11.15 -24.44 -12.13
N VAL A 146 -11.68 -23.78 -13.17
CA VAL A 146 -10.92 -22.81 -13.99
C VAL A 146 -10.36 -21.64 -13.15
N GLN A 147 -10.94 -21.40 -11.98
CA GLN A 147 -10.55 -20.33 -11.05
C GLN A 147 -9.61 -20.84 -9.93
N HIS A 148 -8.78 -21.85 -10.22
CA HIS A 148 -7.80 -22.37 -9.27
C HIS A 148 -6.79 -21.28 -8.89
N VAL A 149 -6.73 -20.98 -7.61
CA VAL A 149 -5.71 -20.12 -7.02
C VAL A 149 -4.81 -21.02 -6.21
N LYS A 150 -3.55 -21.17 -6.61
CA LYS A 150 -2.54 -21.92 -5.84
C LYS A 150 -1.64 -20.97 -5.06
N TYR A 151 -1.12 -19.93 -5.72
CA TYR A 151 -0.25 -18.90 -5.13
C TYR A 151 -1.03 -17.61 -4.93
N LEU A 152 -1.04 -17.12 -3.69
CA LEU A 152 -1.87 -16.00 -3.26
C LEU A 152 -1.28 -14.65 -3.68
N GLU A 153 -2.15 -13.72 -4.03
CA GLU A 153 -1.86 -12.29 -4.19
C GLU A 153 -2.66 -11.50 -3.12
N HIS A 154 -3.94 -11.29 -3.37
CA HIS A 154 -4.84 -10.59 -2.44
C HIS A 154 -5.79 -11.60 -1.80
N VAL A 155 -6.05 -11.44 -0.51
CA VAL A 155 -7.05 -12.26 0.21
C VAL A 155 -8.06 -11.33 0.86
N GLN A 156 -9.34 -11.64 0.72
CA GLN A 156 -10.43 -10.93 1.36
C GLN A 156 -11.23 -11.86 2.27
N ALA A 157 -11.55 -11.39 3.48
CA ALA A 157 -12.63 -11.91 4.29
C ALA A 157 -13.83 -11.00 4.12
N GLN A 158 -14.81 -11.42 3.31
CA GLN A 158 -16.07 -10.72 3.15
C GLN A 158 -17.01 -11.10 4.29
N ILE A 159 -17.34 -10.15 5.14
CA ILE A 159 -18.03 -10.40 6.42
C ILE A 159 -19.32 -9.58 6.52
N THR A 160 -20.38 -10.26 6.97
CA THR A 160 -21.63 -9.64 7.41
C THR A 160 -21.81 -9.92 8.89
N LEU A 161 -21.75 -8.89 9.74
CA LEU A 161 -21.93 -8.99 11.18
C LEU A 161 -22.65 -7.77 11.74
N SER A 162 -23.25 -7.92 12.91
CA SER A 162 -23.78 -6.81 13.71
C SER A 162 -23.14 -6.81 15.09
N ALA A 163 -22.96 -5.62 15.65
CA ALA A 163 -22.43 -5.44 16.99
C ALA A 163 -23.07 -4.22 17.67
N ALA A 164 -23.21 -4.28 18.99
CA ALA A 164 -23.69 -3.15 19.80
C ALA A 164 -22.82 -1.90 19.61
N LYS A 165 -21.50 -2.10 19.47
CA LYS A 165 -20.52 -1.07 19.15
C LYS A 165 -19.48 -1.64 18.17
N ARG A 166 -19.50 -1.14 16.93
CA ARG A 166 -18.65 -1.63 15.83
C ARG A 166 -17.15 -1.41 16.09
N GLY A 167 -16.79 -0.36 16.84
CA GLY A 167 -15.41 -0.08 17.21
C GLY A 167 -14.79 -1.08 18.19
N ASP A 168 -15.60 -1.91 18.84
CA ASP A 168 -15.12 -2.94 19.77
C ASP A 168 -14.86 -4.27 19.05
N ILE A 169 -15.14 -4.37 17.75
CA ILE A 169 -14.89 -5.58 16.97
C ILE A 169 -13.45 -5.55 16.45
N GLU A 170 -12.71 -6.60 16.77
CA GLU A 170 -11.40 -6.92 16.22
C GLU A 170 -11.51 -8.20 15.39
N ILE A 171 -10.88 -8.21 14.23
CA ILE A 171 -10.93 -9.32 13.28
C ILE A 171 -9.51 -9.67 12.87
N GLU A 172 -9.17 -10.94 13.02
CA GLU A 172 -7.89 -11.49 12.60
C GLU A 172 -8.14 -12.69 11.67
N LEU A 173 -7.27 -12.84 10.68
CA LEU A 173 -7.29 -13.98 9.75
C LEU A 173 -5.91 -14.64 9.78
N THR A 174 -5.90 -15.97 9.78
CA THR A 174 -4.67 -16.77 9.75
C THR A 174 -4.69 -17.69 8.54
N SER A 175 -3.60 -17.71 7.77
CA SER A 175 -3.44 -18.59 6.61
C SER A 175 -3.15 -20.03 7.03
N PRO A 176 -3.31 -21.02 6.14
CA PRO A 176 -2.96 -22.42 6.40
C PRO A 176 -1.50 -22.63 6.79
N GLN A 177 -0.62 -21.70 6.40
CA GLN A 177 0.80 -21.76 6.71
C GLN A 177 1.19 -20.95 7.96
N GLY A 178 0.21 -20.44 8.70
CA GLY A 178 0.40 -19.82 10.02
C GLY A 178 0.65 -18.31 10.01
N THR A 179 0.67 -17.66 8.84
CA THR A 179 0.77 -16.20 8.79
C THR A 179 -0.52 -15.58 9.31
N LYS A 180 -0.42 -14.63 10.24
CA LYS A 180 -1.55 -13.94 10.83
C LYS A 180 -1.62 -12.49 10.34
N SER A 181 -2.83 -12.03 9.99
CA SER A 181 -3.11 -10.64 9.61
C SER A 181 -4.28 -10.10 10.43
N THR A 182 -4.08 -8.94 11.07
CA THR A 182 -5.19 -8.18 11.65
C THR A 182 -5.95 -7.46 10.54
N LEU A 183 -7.19 -7.86 10.30
CA LEU A 183 -8.06 -7.29 9.26
C LEU A 183 -8.79 -6.04 9.75
N LEU A 184 -9.07 -6.00 11.06
CA LEU A 184 -9.71 -4.87 11.71
C LEU A 184 -9.18 -4.75 13.13
N GLN A 185 -8.60 -3.59 13.45
CA GLN A 185 -8.21 -3.25 14.81
C GLN A 185 -9.37 -2.61 15.59
N PRO A 186 -9.35 -2.64 16.94
CA PRO A 186 -10.24 -1.86 17.76
C PRO A 186 -10.16 -0.36 17.42
N ARG A 187 -11.31 0.30 17.36
CA ARG A 187 -11.44 1.71 17.01
C ARG A 187 -12.28 2.41 18.07
N ALA A 188 -11.63 2.93 19.11
CA ALA A 188 -12.28 3.52 20.28
C ALA A 188 -13.34 4.60 19.97
N ARG A 189 -13.17 5.34 18.87
CA ARG A 189 -14.09 6.41 18.42
C ARG A 189 -15.25 5.92 17.54
N ASP A 190 -15.26 4.66 17.12
CA ASP A 190 -16.33 4.09 16.29
C ASP A 190 -17.46 3.53 17.15
N ASN A 191 -18.42 4.39 17.49
CA ASN A 191 -19.62 4.04 18.25
C ASN A 191 -20.78 3.55 17.36
N GLY A 192 -20.52 3.24 16.09
CA GLY A 192 -21.55 2.80 15.15
C GLY A 192 -22.22 1.49 15.55
N ARG A 193 -23.51 1.34 15.26
CA ARG A 193 -24.32 0.14 15.58
C ARG A 193 -24.68 -0.69 14.36
N GLN A 194 -24.37 -0.21 13.16
CA GLN A 194 -24.77 -0.87 11.90
C GLN A 194 -23.96 -2.16 11.63
N GLY A 195 -22.84 -2.39 12.33
CA GLY A 195 -21.94 -3.50 12.04
C GLY A 195 -21.31 -3.40 10.65
N PHE A 196 -21.16 -4.54 9.99
CA PHE A 196 -20.64 -4.67 8.63
C PHE A 196 -21.61 -5.48 7.77
N HIS A 197 -21.79 -5.07 6.52
CA HIS A 197 -22.63 -5.79 5.56
C HIS A 197 -21.81 -6.10 4.31
N GLN A 198 -21.56 -7.39 4.06
CA GLN A 198 -20.76 -7.87 2.94
C GLN A 198 -19.43 -7.10 2.78
N TRP A 199 -18.80 -6.72 3.90
CA TRP A 199 -17.62 -5.85 3.88
C TRP A 199 -16.37 -6.67 3.55
N PRO A 200 -15.63 -6.36 2.47
CA PRO A 200 -14.49 -7.17 2.02
C PRO A 200 -13.19 -6.70 2.69
N PHE A 201 -12.91 -7.15 3.91
CA PHE A 201 -11.64 -6.86 4.57
C PHE A 201 -10.50 -7.54 3.81
N MET A 202 -9.54 -6.77 3.31
CA MET A 202 -8.47 -7.26 2.44
C MET A 202 -7.12 -7.29 3.15
N SER A 203 -6.30 -8.30 2.87
CA SER A 203 -4.90 -8.40 3.29
C SER A 203 -3.99 -8.87 2.15
N VAL A 204 -2.75 -8.38 2.20
CA VAL A 204 -1.63 -8.78 1.34
C VAL A 204 -0.53 -9.51 2.11
N PHE A 205 -0.77 -9.89 3.38
CA PHE A 205 0.21 -10.56 4.23
C PHE A 205 0.63 -11.92 3.69
N TYR A 206 -0.27 -12.57 2.97
CA TYR A 206 -0.12 -13.92 2.45
C TYR A 206 0.46 -13.97 1.03
N TRP A 207 1.06 -12.87 0.53
CA TRP A 207 1.50 -12.83 -0.87
C TRP A 207 2.56 -13.88 -1.17
N GLY A 208 2.29 -14.74 -2.15
CA GLY A 208 3.12 -15.87 -2.57
C GLY A 208 2.87 -17.15 -1.77
N GLU A 209 2.07 -17.10 -0.72
CA GLU A 209 1.70 -18.29 0.05
C GLU A 209 0.79 -19.24 -0.75
N ILE A 210 0.78 -20.51 -0.32
CA ILE A 210 -0.11 -21.53 -0.86
C ILE A 210 -1.52 -21.35 -0.26
N SER A 211 -2.53 -21.40 -1.11
CA SER A 211 -3.93 -21.10 -0.75
C SER A 211 -4.65 -22.22 0.03
N TYR A 212 -4.31 -23.49 -0.22
CA TYR A 212 -5.08 -24.63 0.26
C TYR A 212 -4.79 -24.98 1.72
N GLY A 213 -5.82 -25.43 2.42
CA GLY A 213 -5.76 -25.84 3.83
C GLY A 213 -6.74 -25.08 4.71
N ASN A 214 -6.42 -25.01 5.99
CA ASN A 214 -7.30 -24.43 7.01
C ASN A 214 -7.03 -22.93 7.19
N TRP A 215 -8.01 -22.11 6.85
CA TRP A 215 -8.04 -20.69 7.17
C TRP A 215 -8.78 -20.48 8.49
N THR A 216 -8.20 -19.70 9.39
CA THR A 216 -8.80 -19.41 10.69
C THR A 216 -9.21 -17.95 10.78
N LEU A 217 -10.51 -17.69 10.89
CA LEU A 217 -11.05 -16.37 11.21
C LEU A 217 -11.28 -16.28 12.72
N GLU A 218 -10.69 -15.27 13.37
CA GLU A 218 -10.91 -14.97 14.77
C GLU A 218 -11.60 -13.61 14.89
N ILE A 219 -12.74 -13.56 15.58
CA ILE A 219 -13.48 -12.33 15.86
C ILE A 219 -13.56 -12.14 17.37
N LYS A 220 -13.05 -11.01 17.84
CA LYS A 220 -13.09 -10.59 19.24
C LYS A 220 -14.01 -9.40 19.41
N ASN A 221 -14.74 -9.38 20.52
CA ASN A 221 -15.46 -8.20 20.97
C ASN A 221 -14.76 -7.66 22.23
N VAL A 222 -13.91 -6.64 22.06
CA VAL A 222 -13.07 -6.09 23.13
C VAL A 222 -13.81 -5.12 24.05
N GLY A 223 -15.09 -4.86 23.80
CA GLY A 223 -15.93 -4.02 24.64
C GLY A 223 -16.16 -4.65 26.02
N GLN A 224 -16.18 -3.82 27.07
CA GLN A 224 -16.53 -4.27 28.42
C GLN A 224 -18.04 -4.43 28.55
N PHE A 225 -18.46 -5.57 29.12
CA PHE A 225 -19.80 -5.96 29.62
C PHE A 225 -21.02 -5.49 28.81
N SER A 226 -21.79 -6.47 28.32
CA SER A 226 -23.14 -6.37 27.68
C SER A 226 -23.22 -6.00 26.18
N GLY A 227 -22.09 -5.77 25.50
CA GLY A 227 -22.11 -5.59 24.05
C GLY A 227 -22.43 -6.90 23.31
N TRP A 228 -23.60 -7.01 22.68
CA TRP A 228 -23.93 -8.14 21.82
C TRP A 228 -23.17 -8.05 20.48
N GLY A 229 -22.83 -9.20 19.91
CA GLY A 229 -22.27 -9.32 18.57
C GLY A 229 -22.75 -10.60 17.90
N ASN A 230 -23.02 -10.55 16.61
CA ASN A 230 -23.48 -11.70 15.84
C ASN A 230 -22.88 -11.67 14.43
N LEU A 231 -22.25 -12.77 14.04
CA LEU A 231 -21.78 -13.01 12.69
C LEU A 231 -22.88 -13.71 11.89
N TYR A 232 -23.28 -13.11 10.77
CA TYR A 232 -24.28 -13.69 9.87
C TYR A 232 -23.64 -14.50 8.75
N GLU A 233 -22.54 -14.00 8.19
CA GLU A 233 -21.87 -14.60 7.04
C GLU A 233 -20.39 -14.25 7.00
N TRP A 234 -19.58 -15.23 6.58
CA TRP A 234 -18.18 -15.07 6.24
C TRP A 234 -17.90 -15.81 4.93
N THR A 235 -17.32 -15.10 3.97
CA THR A 235 -16.80 -15.67 2.74
C THR A 235 -15.33 -15.32 2.59
N LEU A 236 -14.49 -16.33 2.36
CA LEU A 236 -13.10 -16.18 1.97
C LEU A 236 -13.02 -16.02 0.45
N ILE A 237 -12.37 -14.95 -0.01
CA ILE A 237 -12.12 -14.70 -1.43
C ILE A 237 -10.60 -14.58 -1.61
N MET A 238 -10.05 -15.49 -2.40
CA MET A 238 -8.61 -15.53 -2.69
C MET A 238 -8.39 -15.14 -4.15
N TYR A 239 -7.42 -14.26 -4.37
CA TYR A 239 -6.96 -13.85 -5.68
C TYR A 239 -5.53 -14.31 -5.87
N GLY A 240 -5.18 -14.74 -7.08
CA GLY A 240 -3.80 -15.11 -7.37
C GLY A 240 -3.66 -15.92 -8.64
N THR A 241 -2.69 -16.82 -8.64
CA THR A 241 -2.27 -17.60 -9.82
C THR A 241 -2.29 -19.09 -9.54
N GLU A 242 -2.52 -19.90 -10.56
CA GLU A 242 -2.26 -21.34 -10.51
C GLU A 242 -0.75 -21.64 -10.66
N GLU A 243 -0.10 -20.94 -11.59
CA GLU A 243 1.32 -21.08 -11.87
C GLU A 243 2.19 -20.30 -10.86
N GLU A 244 3.35 -20.85 -10.51
CA GLU A 244 4.30 -20.16 -9.63
C GLU A 244 4.79 -18.86 -10.30
N PRO A 245 4.65 -17.70 -9.64
CA PRO A 245 5.15 -16.45 -10.20
C PRO A 245 6.66 -16.56 -10.49
N PRO A 246 7.13 -16.07 -11.65
CA PRO A 246 8.54 -16.07 -11.97
C PRO A 246 9.28 -15.28 -10.87
N TYR A 247 10.40 -15.82 -10.38
CA TYR A 247 11.31 -15.22 -9.40
C TYR A 247 11.08 -15.44 -7.89
N ASP A 248 10.17 -16.31 -7.45
CA ASP A 248 9.99 -16.54 -6.00
C ASP A 248 11.17 -17.26 -5.29
N ARG A 249 12.11 -17.86 -6.03
CA ARG A 249 13.20 -18.68 -5.45
C ARG A 249 14.59 -18.03 -5.38
N VAL A 250 14.80 -16.82 -5.90
CA VAL A 250 16.17 -16.28 -6.15
C VAL A 250 16.49 -14.99 -5.40
N VAL A 251 15.51 -14.31 -4.80
CA VAL A 251 15.72 -12.97 -4.23
C VAL A 251 16.50 -12.97 -2.91
N THR A 252 16.61 -14.11 -2.21
CA THR A 252 17.41 -14.23 -0.97
C THR A 252 18.91 -13.99 -1.17
N LYS A 253 19.45 -14.08 -2.40
CA LYS A 253 20.90 -13.94 -2.62
C LYS A 253 21.38 -12.50 -2.80
N TYR A 254 20.48 -11.56 -3.10
CA TYR A 254 20.82 -10.15 -3.33
C TYR A 254 20.37 -9.20 -2.21
N LEU A 255 19.40 -9.61 -1.37
CA LEU A 255 18.90 -8.76 -0.28
C LEU A 255 19.72 -8.84 1.02
N ASP A 256 20.61 -9.82 1.16
CA ASP A 256 21.44 -10.01 2.37
C ASP A 256 22.79 -9.26 2.32
N LYS A 257 23.10 -8.53 1.25
CA LYS A 257 24.46 -8.00 1.04
C LYS A 257 24.71 -6.51 1.29
N ASP A 258 23.70 -5.69 1.55
CA ASP A 258 23.92 -4.24 1.63
C ASP A 258 23.34 -3.61 2.91
N ASP A 259 24.00 -3.90 4.04
CA ASP A 259 24.45 -2.82 4.93
C ASP A 259 25.62 -2.12 4.22
N ILE A 260 25.33 -1.35 3.16
CA ILE A 260 26.29 -0.37 2.68
C ILE A 260 26.23 0.77 3.70
N PRO A 261 27.32 1.06 4.43
CA PRO A 261 27.37 2.28 5.22
C PRO A 261 27.18 3.43 4.24
N VAL A 262 26.11 4.21 4.41
CA VAL A 262 26.10 5.56 3.85
C VAL A 262 27.27 6.25 4.52
N LYS A 263 28.42 6.32 3.84
CA LYS A 263 29.50 7.21 4.26
C LYS A 263 28.94 8.62 4.14
N ASP A 264 28.91 9.34 5.26
CA ASP A 264 28.46 10.73 5.38
C ASP A 264 29.33 11.75 4.58
N ASP A 265 30.23 11.28 3.70
CA ASP A 265 31.28 12.10 3.08
C ASP A 265 31.02 12.48 1.61
N ILE A 266 29.78 12.42 1.10
CA ILE A 266 29.46 13.00 -0.22
C ILE A 266 28.70 14.31 -0.04
N TYR A 267 29.39 15.28 0.57
CA TYR A 267 29.27 16.68 0.18
C TYR A 267 30.54 17.06 -0.59
N GLU A 268 30.75 16.44 -1.75
CA GLU A 268 31.68 17.00 -2.72
C GLU A 268 30.98 18.20 -3.38
N SER A 269 31.55 19.38 -3.15
CA SER A 269 31.20 20.62 -3.80
C SER A 269 31.09 20.43 -5.32
N PHE A 270 29.90 20.73 -5.87
CA PHE A 270 29.72 20.80 -7.32
C PHE A 270 30.72 21.81 -7.92
N PRO A 271 31.54 21.43 -8.91
CA PRO A 271 32.37 22.40 -9.61
C PRO A 271 31.47 23.34 -10.42
N THR A 272 31.59 24.64 -10.12
CA THR A 272 31.09 25.71 -10.97
C THR A 272 31.98 25.83 -12.20
N SER A 273 31.51 25.35 -13.35
CA SER A 273 31.76 25.88 -14.71
C SER A 273 31.75 24.75 -15.74
N GLY A 274 31.06 24.99 -16.86
CA GLY A 274 31.05 24.09 -18.03
C GLY A 274 29.66 23.98 -18.63
N SER A 275 29.29 24.96 -19.45
CA SER A 275 28.12 24.92 -20.32
C SER A 275 28.33 23.91 -21.44
N GLU A 276 27.65 22.77 -21.41
CA GLU A 276 27.35 22.00 -22.61
C GLU A 276 25.84 21.72 -22.66
N GLU A 277 25.20 22.28 -23.69
CA GLU A 277 23.78 22.12 -23.98
C GLU A 277 23.50 20.71 -24.49
N ILE A 278 22.62 19.97 -23.82
CA ILE A 278 21.93 18.82 -24.42
C ILE A 278 20.45 19.19 -24.51
N SER A 279 20.01 19.55 -25.71
CA SER A 279 18.58 19.70 -26.01
C SER A 279 17.99 18.32 -26.33
N SER A 280 17.12 17.84 -25.45
CA SER A 280 16.18 16.77 -25.80
C SER A 280 14.79 17.19 -25.36
N GLU A 281 13.93 17.48 -26.33
CA GLU A 281 12.50 17.65 -26.11
C GLU A 281 11.89 16.27 -25.83
N MET A 282 11.22 16.11 -24.68
CA MET A 282 10.42 14.92 -24.39
C MET A 282 8.94 15.31 -24.48
N GLU A 283 8.23 14.80 -25.50
CA GLU A 283 6.78 14.97 -25.62
C GLU A 283 6.06 13.82 -24.89
N ILE A 284 5.30 14.15 -23.84
CA ILE A 284 4.36 13.20 -23.20
C ILE A 284 2.94 13.59 -23.61
N THR A 285 2.22 12.66 -24.26
CA THR A 285 0.81 12.84 -24.59
C THR A 285 -0.05 12.06 -23.59
N LEU A 286 -0.88 12.76 -22.83
CA LEU A 286 -1.88 12.14 -21.95
C LEU A 286 -3.27 12.37 -22.55
N THR A 287 -3.99 11.29 -22.83
CA THR A 287 -5.38 11.31 -23.29
C THR A 287 -6.30 10.84 -22.18
N ALA A 288 -7.38 11.60 -21.92
CA ALA A 288 -8.43 11.22 -21.00
C ALA A 288 -9.80 11.44 -21.69
N THR A 289 -10.60 10.38 -21.78
CA THR A 289 -11.96 10.42 -22.31
C THR A 289 -12.96 10.28 -21.16
N SER A 290 -13.95 11.18 -21.10
CA SER A 290 -15.07 11.09 -20.15
C SER A 290 -16.28 10.48 -20.84
N ALA A 291 -16.92 9.48 -20.24
CA ALA A 291 -18.12 8.83 -20.79
C ALA A 291 -19.42 9.66 -20.64
N TYR A 292 -19.35 10.92 -20.20
CA TYR A 292 -20.52 11.75 -19.92
C TYR A 292 -20.57 13.07 -20.72
N TYR A 293 -19.46 13.46 -21.35
CA TYR A 293 -19.37 14.55 -22.32
C TYR A 293 -18.31 14.21 -23.36
N ASP A 294 -18.68 14.30 -24.64
CA ASP A 294 -17.81 14.04 -25.79
C ASP A 294 -16.93 15.27 -26.08
N THR A 295 -15.96 15.52 -25.21
CA THR A 295 -14.93 16.54 -25.42
C THR A 295 -13.54 15.97 -25.16
N GLU A 296 -12.75 15.82 -26.23
CA GLU A 296 -11.30 15.60 -26.15
C GLU A 296 -10.63 16.84 -25.55
N VAL A 297 -9.91 16.67 -24.43
CA VAL A 297 -9.00 17.71 -23.93
C VAL A 297 -7.56 17.28 -24.20
N ARG A 298 -6.97 17.78 -25.28
CA ARG A 298 -5.52 17.71 -25.52
C ARG A 298 -4.85 18.91 -24.85
N LYS A 299 -3.99 18.66 -23.86
CA LYS A 299 -3.09 19.69 -23.34
C LYS A 299 -1.65 19.35 -23.69
N LYS A 300 -1.02 20.22 -24.48
CA LYS A 300 0.41 20.21 -24.75
C LYS A 300 1.10 20.87 -23.56
N VAL A 301 1.93 20.12 -22.83
CA VAL A 301 2.74 20.65 -21.74
C VAL A 301 4.18 20.75 -22.25
N THR A 302 4.61 21.98 -22.53
CA THR A 302 5.99 22.28 -22.89
C THR A 302 6.74 22.62 -21.61
N VAL A 303 7.70 21.79 -21.22
CA VAL A 303 8.63 22.11 -20.13
C VAL A 303 9.75 22.96 -20.71
N VAL A 304 9.71 24.27 -20.45
CA VAL A 304 10.76 25.20 -20.86
C VAL A 304 11.70 25.41 -19.67
N PRO A 305 13.02 25.23 -19.81
CA PRO A 305 13.97 25.57 -18.75
C PRO A 305 13.92 27.08 -18.49
N THR A 306 13.64 27.50 -17.26
CA THR A 306 13.72 28.91 -16.88
C THR A 306 15.18 29.34 -16.77
N ARG A 307 15.56 30.33 -17.59
CA ARG A 307 16.84 31.04 -17.57
C ARG A 307 17.03 31.81 -16.25
N ASP A 308 18.25 31.70 -15.71
CA ASP A 308 18.95 32.58 -14.76
C ASP A 308 18.15 33.37 -13.72
N TYR A 309 18.26 32.96 -12.45
CA TYR A 309 18.17 33.85 -11.30
C TYR A 309 19.33 33.54 -10.34
N THR A 310 20.38 34.36 -10.39
CA THR A 310 21.47 34.38 -9.40
C THR A 310 21.04 35.24 -8.22
N ASP A 311 20.96 34.67 -7.01
CA ASP A 311 20.70 35.45 -5.79
C ASP A 311 22.04 35.63 -5.01
N PRO A 312 22.39 36.84 -4.55
CA PRO A 312 23.53 37.04 -3.66
C PRO A 312 23.13 36.65 -2.23
N MET A 313 23.81 35.64 -1.70
CA MET A 313 23.69 35.23 -0.31
C MET A 313 24.37 36.28 0.59
N ASP A 314 23.60 37.09 1.33
CA ASP A 314 24.04 37.62 2.62
C ASP A 314 22.90 38.25 3.45
N SER A 315 22.88 37.88 4.73
CA SER A 315 22.15 38.47 5.86
C SER A 315 20.61 38.35 5.85
N TRP A 316 20.03 37.75 6.90
CA TRP A 316 18.95 38.32 7.71
C TRP A 316 18.68 37.41 8.92
N THR A 317 19.19 37.85 10.07
CA THR A 317 18.91 37.31 11.40
C THR A 317 17.59 37.86 11.96
N ASN A 318 16.83 36.96 12.61
CA ASN A 318 15.97 37.15 13.80
C ASN A 318 14.67 37.99 13.77
N LYS A 319 13.67 37.39 14.46
CA LYS A 319 12.44 37.90 15.11
C LYS A 319 11.17 38.08 14.26
N HIS A 320 10.13 37.28 14.52
CA HIS A 320 9.07 37.59 15.50
C HIS A 320 8.05 36.43 15.67
N GLN A 321 7.33 36.50 16.79
CA GLN A 321 6.47 35.51 17.45
C GLN A 321 4.97 35.90 17.32
N PHE A 322 4.07 34.96 17.70
CA PHE A 322 2.59 35.03 17.88
C PHE A 322 1.75 34.65 16.64
N SER A 323 0.57 34.00 16.72
CA SER A 323 -0.23 33.33 17.76
C SER A 323 -1.42 32.70 17.02
N GLY A 324 -2.03 31.63 17.56
CA GLY A 324 -3.47 31.43 17.38
C GLY A 324 -3.87 30.11 16.72
N SER A 325 -4.37 29.22 17.57
CA SER A 325 -5.09 27.99 17.28
C SER A 325 -6.31 28.20 16.37
N THR A 326 -6.63 27.22 15.52
CA THR A 326 -7.96 26.57 15.48
C THR A 326 -7.93 25.37 14.52
N ALA A 327 -8.29 24.20 15.05
CA ALA A 327 -8.64 23.04 14.26
C ALA A 327 -10.00 23.27 13.60
N VAL A 328 -10.11 23.00 12.30
CA VAL A 328 -11.38 22.67 11.67
C VAL A 328 -11.20 21.37 10.91
N SER A 329 -11.87 20.35 11.43
CA SER A 329 -12.11 19.08 10.78
C SER A 329 -12.95 19.29 9.52
N THR A 330 -12.53 18.69 8.41
CA THR A 330 -13.35 17.93 7.44
C THR A 330 -12.50 17.68 6.18
N GLY A 331 -12.52 16.44 5.66
CA GLY A 331 -12.06 16.19 4.28
C GLY A 331 -10.70 15.51 4.09
N TRP A 332 -10.29 14.57 4.94
CA TRP A 332 -9.05 13.78 4.73
C TRP A 332 -9.28 12.38 4.14
N THR A 333 -10.47 12.09 3.61
CA THR A 333 -10.80 10.82 2.96
C THR A 333 -10.82 10.87 1.43
N ALA A 334 -10.54 12.03 0.81
CA ALA A 334 -10.67 12.20 -0.63
C ALA A 334 -9.36 11.98 -1.44
N CYS A 335 -8.19 12.26 -0.87
CA CYS A 335 -6.94 12.23 -1.65
C CYS A 335 -6.35 10.82 -1.88
N VAL A 336 -6.57 9.87 -0.97
CA VAL A 336 -6.08 8.48 -1.16
C VAL A 336 -6.91 7.74 -2.22
N THR A 337 -8.16 8.15 -2.41
CA THR A 337 -9.09 7.53 -3.36
C THR A 337 -8.81 7.95 -4.81
N ILE A 338 -8.26 9.14 -5.06
CA ILE A 338 -8.09 9.66 -6.43
C ILE A 338 -6.93 8.99 -7.17
N VAL A 339 -5.82 8.69 -6.50
CA VAL A 339 -4.71 7.95 -7.12
C VAL A 339 -5.11 6.48 -7.38
N PHE A 340 -5.90 5.87 -6.49
CA PHE A 340 -6.41 4.51 -6.69
C PHE A 340 -7.54 4.43 -7.76
N LEU A 341 -8.41 5.45 -7.86
CA LEU A 341 -9.50 5.48 -8.85
C LEU A 341 -9.00 5.71 -10.27
N LEU A 342 -7.88 6.42 -10.46
CA LEU A 342 -7.26 6.56 -11.78
C LEU A 342 -6.73 5.21 -12.32
N PHE A 343 -6.37 4.27 -11.45
CA PHE A 343 -5.98 2.91 -11.86
C PHE A 343 -7.17 1.93 -11.98
N LEU A 344 -8.28 2.16 -11.28
CA LEU A 344 -9.46 1.27 -11.30
C LEU A 344 -10.47 1.60 -12.40
N ARG A 345 -10.58 2.85 -12.88
CA ARG A 345 -11.56 3.22 -13.91
C ARG A 345 -11.14 2.93 -15.35
N SER A 346 -9.88 2.58 -15.59
CA SER A 346 -9.41 2.11 -16.90
C SER A 346 -9.58 0.59 -17.09
N ALA A 347 -10.23 -0.10 -16.15
CA ALA A 347 -10.33 -1.57 -16.08
C ALA A 347 -11.76 -2.08 -15.76
N LEU A 348 -12.79 -1.39 -16.27
CA LEU A 348 -14.12 -1.96 -16.47
C LEU A 348 -14.52 -1.85 -17.94
#